data_AF-A0A1D8PD35-F1
#
_entry.id   AF-A0A1D8PD35-F1
#
_cell.length_a   1.000
_cell.length_b   1.000
_cell.length_c   1.000
_cell.angle_alpha   90.00
_cell.angle_beta   90.00
_cell.angle_gamma   90.00
#
_symmetry.space_group_name_H-M   'P 1'
#
loop_
_entity.id
_entity.type
_entity.pdbx_description
1 polymer ?
#
loop_
_entity_poly.entity_id
_entity_poly.type
_entity_poly.pdbx_seq_one_letter_code
_entity_poly.pdbx_strand_id
1 'polypeptide(L)'
;MRDSRTKFSFLDILRILGGILFLNAFLSWWFTSTSTWGYRGKWLNTDYLKFRLFNANNPLNLTISELSLYNGTDKHLPIYLAIDGIVFDVSSSPKVYGPGGPYHELTGKDAARVYVTGCFNKKDEYTYDLRGLDETEAENDIQSWQQFFFDHDKYWYVGTVQHEPITSDPPAPCEHMKFPGMH
;
A
#
# COMPACT_ATOMS: atom_id res chain seq x y z
N MET A 1 60.63 16.46 -7.91
CA MET A 1 59.31 16.11 -7.33
C MET A 1 58.38 15.76 -8.48
N ARG A 2 58.14 14.46 -8.74
CA ARG A 2 57.23 14.04 -9.81
C ARG A 2 55.82 14.03 -9.21
N ASP A 3 55.00 14.99 -9.59
CA ASP A 3 53.57 14.99 -9.27
C ASP A 3 52.91 13.85 -10.04
N SER A 4 52.94 12.65 -9.46
CA SER A 4 52.22 11.48 -9.98
C SER A 4 50.75 11.61 -9.58
N ARG A 5 50.05 12.60 -10.13
CA ARG A 5 48.58 12.58 -10.13
C ARG A 5 48.16 11.37 -10.94
N THR A 6 47.79 10.30 -10.26
CA THR A 6 47.07 9.16 -10.82
C THR A 6 45.80 9.72 -11.48
N LYS A 7 45.81 9.84 -12.81
CA LYS A 7 44.60 10.17 -13.56
C LYS A 7 43.78 8.90 -13.64
N PHE A 8 42.74 8.80 -12.82
CA PHE A 8 41.77 7.71 -12.92
C PHE A 8 41.14 7.71 -14.32
N SER A 9 41.25 6.60 -15.04
CA SER A 9 40.49 6.42 -16.27
C SER A 9 39.01 6.23 -15.93
N PHE A 10 38.11 6.63 -16.84
CA PHE A 10 36.69 6.30 -16.73
C PHE A 10 36.47 4.79 -16.51
N LEU A 11 37.27 3.95 -17.17
CA LEU A 11 37.24 2.49 -16.97
C LEU A 11 37.70 2.06 -15.58
N ASP A 12 38.61 2.78 -14.93
CA ASP A 12 39.04 2.48 -13.56
C ASP A 12 37.93 2.80 -12.57
N ILE A 13 37.26 3.94 -12.76
CA ILE A 13 36.08 4.31 -11.95
C ILE A 13 34.99 3.25 -12.11
N LEU A 14 34.69 2.83 -13.35
CA LEU A 14 33.69 1.79 -13.61
C LEU A 14 34.07 0.44 -12.94
N ARG A 15 35.34 0.05 -12.99
CA ARG A 15 35.84 -1.17 -12.33
C ARG A 15 35.74 -1.09 -10.81
N ILE A 16 36.11 0.05 -10.23
CA ILE A 16 36.02 0.27 -8.77
C ILE A 16 34.56 0.23 -8.33
N LEU A 17 33.65 0.94 -9.03
CA LEU A 17 32.22 0.91 -8.75
C LEU A 17 31.65 -0.51 -8.90
N GLY A 18 32.01 -1.22 -9.98
CA GLY A 18 31.62 -2.61 -10.18
C GLY A 18 32.13 -3.53 -9.07
N GLY A 19 33.37 -3.36 -8.63
CA GLY A 19 33.96 -4.11 -7.52
C GLY A 19 33.28 -3.82 -6.18
N ILE A 20 32.95 -2.56 -5.90
CA ILE A 20 32.19 -2.14 -4.70
C ILE A 20 30.78 -2.73 -4.74
N LEU A 21 30.09 -2.69 -5.89
CA LEU A 21 28.75 -3.28 -6.04
C LEU A 21 28.79 -4.80 -5.88
N PHE A 22 29.77 -5.47 -6.47
CA PHE A 22 29.97 -6.92 -6.30
C PHE A 22 30.24 -7.27 -4.85
N LEU A 23 31.17 -6.56 -4.19
CA LEU A 23 31.48 -6.78 -2.78
C LEU A 23 30.26 -6.51 -1.89
N ASN A 24 29.49 -5.46 -2.17
CA ASN A 24 28.26 -5.16 -1.45
C ASN A 24 27.21 -6.27 -1.60
N ALA A 25 26.98 -6.75 -2.83
CA ALA A 25 26.06 -7.87 -3.09
C ALA A 25 26.55 -9.19 -2.46
N PHE A 26 27.86 -9.44 -2.49
CA PHE A 26 28.48 -10.59 -1.85
C PHE A 26 28.33 -10.55 -0.33
N LEU A 27 28.64 -9.42 0.31
CA LEU A 27 28.48 -9.24 1.76
C LEU A 27 27.01 -9.35 2.16
N SER A 28 26.12 -8.73 1.39
CA SER A 28 24.68 -8.87 1.59
C SER A 28 24.26 -10.34 1.52
N TRP A 29 24.64 -11.06 0.47
CA TRP A 29 24.31 -12.48 0.33
C TRP A 29 24.89 -13.32 1.48
N TRP A 30 26.12 -13.02 1.91
CA TRP A 30 26.77 -13.72 3.03
C TRP A 30 26.05 -13.54 4.36
N PHE A 31 25.48 -12.36 4.65
CA PHE A 31 24.82 -12.07 5.92
C PHE A 31 23.30 -12.24 5.91
N THR A 32 22.62 -11.86 4.82
CA THR A 32 21.15 -11.84 4.72
C THR A 32 20.59 -12.85 3.73
N SER A 33 21.43 -13.71 3.14
CA SER A 33 21.05 -14.68 2.09
C SER A 33 20.29 -14.06 0.91
N THR A 34 20.47 -12.75 0.71
CA THR A 34 19.79 -11.92 -0.29
C THR A 34 20.78 -10.87 -0.78
N SER A 35 20.62 -10.38 -2.01
CA SER A 35 21.50 -9.35 -2.58
C SER A 35 21.20 -7.92 -2.11
N THR A 36 20.10 -7.72 -1.38
CA THR A 36 19.53 -6.40 -1.03
C THR A 36 19.40 -6.17 0.47
N TRP A 37 20.28 -6.77 1.28
CA TRP A 37 20.28 -6.68 2.74
C TRP A 37 18.94 -7.07 3.38
N GLY A 38 18.25 -8.06 2.79
CA GLY A 38 16.94 -8.50 3.27
C GLY A 38 15.78 -7.55 2.94
N TYR A 39 16.01 -6.47 2.18
CA TYR A 39 14.94 -5.57 1.74
C TYR A 39 13.91 -6.35 0.91
N ARG A 40 12.63 -6.22 1.28
CA ARG A 40 11.47 -6.84 0.62
C ARG A 40 10.33 -5.84 0.46
N GLY A 41 10.66 -4.61 0.07
CA GLY A 41 9.67 -3.57 -0.23
C GLY A 41 9.31 -3.50 -1.71
N LYS A 42 8.45 -2.54 -2.05
CA LYS A 42 7.79 -2.39 -3.35
C LYS A 42 8.77 -2.18 -4.50
N TRP A 43 9.95 -1.60 -4.26
CA TRP A 43 10.97 -1.42 -5.30
C TRP A 43 11.58 -2.72 -5.85
N LEU A 44 11.40 -3.86 -5.15
CA LEU A 44 11.75 -5.19 -5.65
C LEU A 44 10.54 -5.97 -6.17
N ASN A 45 9.33 -5.40 -6.06
CA ASN A 45 8.11 -6.00 -6.55
C ASN A 45 7.93 -5.67 -8.05
N THR A 46 7.86 -6.71 -8.88
CA THR A 46 7.69 -6.58 -10.33
C THR A 46 6.38 -5.89 -10.72
N ASP A 47 5.31 -6.10 -9.95
CA ASP A 47 3.99 -5.51 -10.21
C ASP A 47 4.01 -4.01 -9.91
N TYR A 48 4.67 -3.60 -8.83
CA TYR A 48 4.87 -2.18 -8.54
C TYR A 48 5.72 -1.49 -9.63
N LEU A 49 6.81 -2.13 -10.07
CA LEU A 49 7.62 -1.57 -11.15
C LEU A 49 6.84 -1.48 -12.47
N LYS A 50 6.04 -2.48 -12.80
CA LYS A 50 5.13 -2.46 -13.96
C LYS A 50 4.11 -1.33 -13.83
N PHE A 51 3.48 -1.19 -12.67
CA PHE A 51 2.56 -0.09 -12.38
C PHE A 51 3.24 1.28 -12.58
N ARG A 52 4.46 1.46 -12.04
CA ARG A 52 5.22 2.70 -12.19
C ARG A 52 5.56 3.03 -13.64
N LEU A 53 5.86 2.03 -14.46
CA LEU A 53 6.21 2.22 -15.86
C LEU A 53 5.01 2.51 -16.76
N PHE A 54 3.86 1.86 -16.51
CA PHE A 54 2.74 1.88 -17.46
C PHE A 54 1.48 2.60 -16.93
N ASN A 55 1.29 2.68 -15.61
CA ASN A 55 0.03 3.12 -15.00
C ASN A 55 0.18 4.33 -14.07
N ALA A 56 1.38 4.68 -13.61
CA ALA A 56 1.55 5.78 -12.65
C ALA A 56 1.05 7.14 -13.14
N ASN A 57 1.05 7.38 -14.45
CA ASN A 57 0.54 8.62 -15.06
C ASN A 57 -0.95 8.55 -15.42
N ASN A 58 -1.59 7.39 -15.26
CA ASN A 58 -2.99 7.17 -15.55
C ASN A 58 -3.62 6.34 -14.42
N PRO A 59 -3.89 6.96 -13.27
CA PRO A 59 -4.47 6.28 -12.12
C PRO A 59 -5.81 5.64 -12.49
N LEU A 60 -6.12 4.50 -11.87
CA LEU A 60 -7.40 3.84 -12.04
C LEU A 60 -8.52 4.74 -11.50
N ASN A 61 -9.68 4.70 -12.14
CA ASN A 61 -10.88 5.34 -11.65
C ASN A 61 -12.00 4.29 -11.68
N LEU A 62 -12.22 3.63 -10.56
CA LEU A 62 -13.09 2.46 -10.44
C LEU A 62 -14.46 2.85 -9.90
N THR A 63 -15.51 2.19 -10.36
CA THR A 63 -16.80 2.18 -9.66
C THR A 63 -16.75 1.22 -8.46
N ILE A 64 -17.72 1.31 -7.54
CA ILE A 64 -17.82 0.38 -6.40
C ILE A 64 -17.95 -1.09 -6.87
N SER A 65 -18.68 -1.33 -7.96
CA SER A 65 -18.84 -2.67 -8.52
C SER A 65 -17.55 -3.20 -9.14
N GLU A 66 -16.80 -2.36 -9.86
CA GLU A 66 -15.48 -2.73 -10.39
C GLU A 66 -14.46 -2.98 -9.27
N LEU A 67 -14.46 -2.14 -8.23
CA LEU A 67 -13.60 -2.34 -7.06
C LEU A 67 -13.85 -3.70 -6.39
N SER A 68 -15.11 -4.14 -6.34
CA SER A 68 -15.49 -5.43 -5.72
C SER A 68 -14.83 -6.67 -6.33
N LEU A 69 -14.38 -6.58 -7.58
CA LEU A 69 -13.65 -7.66 -8.27
C LEU A 69 -12.25 -7.89 -7.67
N TYR A 70 -11.65 -6.86 -7.06
CA TYR A 70 -10.30 -6.88 -6.49
C TYR A 70 -10.29 -7.26 -5.00
N ASN A 71 -11.22 -8.10 -4.57
CA ASN A 71 -11.28 -8.60 -3.19
C ASN A 71 -10.21 -9.67 -2.88
N GLY A 72 -9.50 -10.18 -3.89
CA GLY A 72 -8.45 -11.20 -3.75
C GLY A 72 -8.94 -12.64 -3.79
N THR A 73 -10.22 -12.89 -4.09
CA THR A 73 -10.72 -14.25 -4.34
C THR A 73 -10.22 -14.81 -5.68
N ASP A 74 -10.08 -13.95 -6.69
CA ASP A 74 -9.40 -14.29 -7.94
C ASP A 74 -7.88 -14.07 -7.80
N LYS A 75 -7.09 -15.14 -7.97
CA LYS A 75 -5.63 -15.11 -7.87
C LYS A 75 -4.95 -14.42 -9.06
N HIS A 76 -5.68 -14.16 -10.13
CA HIS A 76 -5.18 -13.45 -11.30
C HIS A 76 -5.39 -11.93 -11.22
N LEU A 77 -6.17 -11.47 -10.23
CA LEU A 77 -6.40 -10.06 -9.98
C LEU A 77 -5.58 -9.57 -8.78
N PRO A 78 -5.14 -8.29 -8.78
CA PRO A 78 -4.63 -7.65 -7.59
C PRO A 78 -5.66 -7.62 -6.46
N ILE A 79 -5.17 -7.44 -5.23
CA ILE A 79 -5.98 -7.21 -4.04
C ILE A 79 -5.98 -5.71 -3.75
N TYR A 80 -7.13 -5.07 -3.91
CA TYR A 80 -7.31 -3.65 -3.63
C TYR A 80 -8.17 -3.44 -2.39
N LEU A 81 -7.90 -2.36 -1.69
CA LEU A 81 -8.80 -1.78 -0.69
C LEU A 81 -8.90 -0.28 -0.95
N ALA A 82 -10.00 0.33 -0.51
CA ALA A 82 -10.17 1.77 -0.60
C ALA A 82 -10.48 2.38 0.76
N ILE A 83 -10.01 3.62 0.93
CA ILE A 83 -10.23 4.46 2.11
C ILE A 83 -10.59 5.85 1.61
N ASP A 84 -11.86 6.20 1.75
CA ASP A 84 -12.41 7.52 1.42
C ASP A 84 -12.01 7.98 0.01
N GLY A 85 -12.36 7.15 -0.97
CA GLY A 85 -12.15 7.43 -2.38
C GLY A 85 -10.76 7.03 -2.90
N ILE A 86 -9.78 6.76 -2.04
CA ILE A 86 -8.40 6.43 -2.45
C ILE A 86 -8.19 4.91 -2.45
N VAL A 87 -7.69 4.36 -3.57
CA VAL A 87 -7.48 2.91 -3.76
C VAL A 87 -6.01 2.55 -3.65
N PHE A 88 -5.71 1.55 -2.81
CA PHE A 88 -4.37 1.02 -2.58
C PHE A 88 -4.25 -0.44 -3.00
N ASP A 89 -3.11 -0.80 -3.58
CA ASP A 89 -2.70 -2.18 -3.84
C ASP A 89 -2.03 -2.79 -2.61
N VAL A 90 -2.66 -3.85 -2.10
CA VAL A 90 -2.19 -4.63 -0.95
C VAL A 90 -1.85 -6.08 -1.31
N SER A 91 -1.72 -6.38 -2.61
CA SER A 91 -1.42 -7.71 -3.17
C SER A 91 -0.13 -8.31 -2.64
N SER A 92 0.80 -7.47 -2.16
CA SER A 92 2.06 -7.90 -1.54
C SER A 92 1.88 -8.58 -0.18
N SER A 93 0.66 -8.56 0.40
CA SER A 93 0.35 -9.15 1.71
C SER A 93 -0.92 -10.03 1.69
N PRO A 94 -0.96 -11.10 0.88
CA PRO A 94 -2.16 -11.94 0.73
C PRO A 94 -2.53 -12.71 2.00
N LYS A 95 -1.59 -12.93 2.92
CA LYS A 95 -1.89 -13.54 4.24
C LYS A 95 -2.73 -12.63 5.15
N VAL A 96 -2.72 -11.33 4.86
CA VAL A 96 -3.36 -10.28 5.67
C VAL A 96 -4.69 -9.90 5.03
N TYR A 97 -4.68 -9.65 3.73
CA TYR A 97 -5.81 -9.11 2.95
C TYR A 97 -6.47 -10.12 1.99
N GLY A 98 -5.80 -11.24 1.67
CA GLY A 98 -6.37 -12.28 0.84
C GLY A 98 -7.35 -13.18 1.60
N PRO A 99 -8.06 -14.08 0.91
CA PRO A 99 -9.05 -14.96 1.51
C PRO A 99 -8.51 -15.74 2.72
N GLY A 100 -9.22 -15.65 3.85
CA GLY A 100 -8.83 -16.24 5.13
C GLY A 100 -7.83 -15.40 5.96
N GLY A 101 -7.38 -14.26 5.44
CA GLY A 101 -6.63 -13.27 6.19
C GLY A 101 -7.52 -12.47 7.16
N PRO A 102 -6.95 -11.94 8.26
CA PRO A 102 -7.69 -11.21 9.29
C PRO A 102 -8.37 -9.94 8.79
N TYR A 103 -7.86 -9.33 7.73
CA TYR A 103 -8.37 -8.07 7.15
C TYR A 103 -8.95 -8.25 5.75
N HIS A 104 -9.27 -9.49 5.36
CA HIS A 104 -9.89 -9.77 4.07
C HIS A 104 -11.21 -9.02 3.86
N GLU A 105 -11.98 -8.77 4.92
CA GLU A 105 -13.25 -8.05 4.79
C GLU A 105 -13.08 -6.59 4.35
N LEU A 106 -11.88 -6.01 4.37
CA LEU A 106 -11.60 -4.64 3.90
C LEU A 106 -11.34 -4.56 2.40
N THR A 107 -11.11 -5.68 1.73
CA THR A 107 -10.72 -5.67 0.31
C THR A 107 -11.92 -5.65 -0.62
N GLY A 108 -11.71 -5.13 -1.83
CA GLY A 108 -12.74 -4.95 -2.84
C GLY A 108 -13.86 -3.98 -2.44
N LYS A 109 -13.57 -3.05 -1.53
CA LYS A 109 -14.55 -2.06 -1.08
C LYS A 109 -13.86 -0.80 -0.58
N ASP A 110 -14.64 0.26 -0.48
CA ASP A 110 -14.32 1.42 0.32
C ASP A 110 -14.95 1.27 1.69
N ALA A 111 -14.12 1.04 2.69
CA ALA A 111 -14.55 0.81 4.07
C ALA A 111 -14.10 1.95 4.98
N ALA A 112 -14.04 3.19 4.48
CA ALA A 112 -13.60 4.37 5.25
C ALA A 112 -14.16 4.42 6.68
N ARG A 113 -15.45 4.12 6.86
CA ARG A 113 -16.12 4.16 8.15
C ARG A 113 -15.49 3.21 9.18
N VAL A 114 -15.22 1.95 8.83
CA VAL A 114 -14.63 0.99 9.78
C VAL A 114 -13.19 1.33 10.15
N TYR A 115 -12.48 2.10 9.32
CA TYR A 115 -11.15 2.63 9.67
C TYR A 115 -11.22 3.68 10.79
N VAL A 116 -12.33 4.43 10.87
CA VAL A 116 -12.60 5.39 11.95
C VAL A 116 -13.15 4.68 13.19
N THR A 117 -14.20 3.86 13.01
CA THR A 117 -14.90 3.25 14.15
C THR A 117 -14.17 2.04 14.74
N GLY A 118 -13.40 1.30 13.95
CA GLY A 118 -12.75 0.05 14.37
C GLY A 118 -13.72 -1.10 14.65
N CYS A 119 -15.01 -0.96 14.29
CA CYS A 119 -16.06 -1.91 14.59
C CYS A 119 -16.12 -3.09 13.60
N PHE A 120 -15.04 -3.87 13.50
CA PHE A 120 -14.90 -4.98 12.54
C PHE A 120 -15.96 -6.09 12.66
N ASN A 121 -16.61 -6.22 13.80
CA ASN A 121 -17.68 -7.19 14.05
C ASN A 121 -19.04 -6.78 13.45
N LYS A 122 -19.16 -5.56 12.92
CA LYS A 122 -20.43 -4.97 12.48
C LYS A 122 -20.39 -4.71 10.97
N LYS A 123 -21.21 -5.45 10.20
CA LYS A 123 -21.09 -5.50 8.73
C LYS A 123 -21.45 -4.21 8.01
N ASP A 124 -22.35 -3.41 8.57
CA ASP A 124 -22.76 -2.10 8.03
C ASP A 124 -21.68 -1.02 8.25
N GLU A 125 -20.62 -1.28 9.02
CA GLU A 125 -19.47 -0.38 9.17
C GLU A 125 -18.52 -0.43 7.97
N TYR A 126 -18.58 -1.47 7.14
CA TYR A 126 -17.75 -1.63 5.94
C TYR A 126 -18.32 -0.82 4.77
N THR A 127 -18.32 0.50 4.93
CA THR A 127 -18.90 1.48 4.01
C THR A 127 -18.05 2.74 3.95
N TYR A 128 -18.25 3.55 2.92
CA TYR A 128 -17.69 4.90 2.80
C TYR A 128 -18.59 5.97 3.46
N ASP A 129 -19.73 5.58 4.04
CA ASP A 129 -20.63 6.50 4.73
C ASP A 129 -20.10 6.96 6.11
N LEU A 130 -19.59 8.18 6.16
CA LEU A 130 -19.06 8.80 7.38
C LEU A 130 -20.13 9.57 8.19
N ARG A 131 -21.39 9.62 7.74
CA ARG A 131 -22.44 10.35 8.45
C ARG A 131 -22.69 9.76 9.84
N GLY A 132 -22.97 10.63 10.80
CA GLY A 132 -23.21 10.25 12.20
C GLY A 132 -21.93 9.99 13.01
N LEU A 133 -20.75 10.11 12.41
CA LEU A 133 -19.48 10.17 13.14
C LEU A 133 -19.12 11.62 13.50
N ASP A 134 -18.19 11.80 14.44
CA ASP A 134 -17.55 13.10 14.65
C ASP A 134 -16.69 13.45 13.43
N GLU A 135 -16.94 14.61 12.83
CA GLU A 135 -16.31 15.01 11.56
C GLU A 135 -14.79 15.20 11.71
N THR A 136 -14.36 15.77 12.84
CA THR A 136 -12.93 16.00 13.11
C THR A 136 -12.20 14.69 13.37
N GLU A 137 -12.80 13.79 14.15
CA GLU A 137 -12.28 12.44 14.37
C GLU A 137 -12.15 11.67 13.06
N ALA A 138 -13.21 11.65 12.25
CA ALA A 138 -13.23 10.92 10.99
C ALA A 138 -12.18 11.45 10.01
N GLU A 139 -12.04 12.76 9.88
CA GLU A 139 -11.04 13.38 9.01
C GLU A 139 -9.60 13.01 9.45
N ASN A 140 -9.29 13.12 10.74
CA ASN A 140 -7.96 12.80 11.27
C ASN A 140 -7.62 11.31 11.10
N ASP A 141 -8.55 10.41 11.44
CA ASP A 141 -8.32 8.97 11.31
C ASP A 141 -8.15 8.56 9.84
N ILE A 142 -8.99 9.07 8.94
CA ILE A 142 -8.89 8.80 7.50
C ILE A 142 -7.54 9.26 6.95
N GLN A 143 -7.13 10.50 7.25
CA GLN A 143 -5.84 11.03 6.81
C GLN A 143 -4.67 10.18 7.33
N SER A 144 -4.70 9.80 8.61
CA SER A 144 -3.67 8.94 9.22
C SER A 144 -3.59 7.58 8.54
N TRP A 145 -4.73 6.93 8.26
CA TRP A 145 -4.76 5.65 7.55
C TRP A 145 -4.30 5.77 6.10
N GLN A 146 -4.77 6.77 5.36
CA GLN A 146 -4.31 7.01 3.99
C GLN A 146 -2.79 7.23 3.96
N GLN A 147 -2.26 8.07 4.86
CA GLN A 147 -0.82 8.34 4.97
C GLN A 147 -0.03 7.06 5.24
N PHE A 148 -0.51 6.20 6.16
CA PHE A 148 0.09 4.89 6.41
C PHE A 148 0.23 4.07 5.11
N PHE A 149 -0.80 3.99 4.27
CA PHE A 149 -0.75 3.23 3.02
C PHE A 149 0.12 3.88 1.94
N PHE A 150 0.11 5.22 1.84
CA PHE A 150 1.00 5.95 0.93
C PHE A 150 2.48 5.71 1.25
N ASP A 151 2.83 5.76 2.53
CA ASP A 151 4.21 5.62 3.01
C ASP A 151 4.64 4.16 3.16
N HIS A 152 3.71 3.20 3.13
CA HIS A 152 4.02 1.81 3.37
C HIS A 152 5.07 1.26 2.38
N ASP A 153 6.01 0.47 2.91
CA ASP A 153 7.10 -0.11 2.13
C ASP A 153 6.61 -1.11 1.08
N LYS A 154 5.44 -1.71 1.26
CA LYS A 154 4.93 -2.79 0.40
C LYS A 154 3.65 -2.46 -0.36
N TYR A 155 2.96 -1.38 0.01
CA TYR A 155 1.68 -0.98 -0.59
C TYR A 155 1.89 0.29 -1.40
N TRP A 156 0.97 0.56 -2.31
CA TRP A 156 1.02 1.77 -3.12
C TRP A 156 -0.36 2.15 -3.62
N TYR A 157 -0.52 3.45 -3.86
CA TYR A 157 -1.68 4.02 -4.51
C TYR A 157 -1.80 3.54 -5.96
N VAL A 158 -3.01 3.17 -6.39
CA VAL A 158 -3.30 2.76 -7.77
C VAL A 158 -4.38 3.61 -8.44
N GLY A 159 -5.20 4.32 -7.68
CA GLY A 159 -6.31 5.08 -8.26
C GLY A 159 -7.34 5.54 -7.24
N THR A 160 -8.52 5.89 -7.76
CA THR A 160 -9.66 6.35 -6.97
C THR A 160 -10.89 5.49 -7.21
N VAL A 161 -11.84 5.54 -6.28
CA VAL A 161 -13.17 4.96 -6.43
C VAL A 161 -14.23 6.05 -6.53
N GLN A 162 -15.19 5.88 -7.44
CA GLN A 162 -16.32 6.77 -7.62
C GLN A 162 -17.40 6.40 -6.62
N HIS A 163 -17.77 7.36 -5.77
CA HIS A 163 -18.90 7.23 -4.87
C HIS A 163 -20.17 7.76 -5.52
N GLU A 164 -21.25 7.00 -5.35
CA GLU A 164 -22.60 7.48 -5.65
C GLU A 164 -23.17 8.17 -4.40
N PRO A 165 -24.14 9.09 -4.55
CA PRO A 165 -24.80 9.67 -3.39
C PRO A 165 -25.47 8.60 -2.51
N ILE A 166 -25.14 8.58 -1.22
CA ILE A 166 -25.69 7.59 -0.28
C ILE A 166 -27.17 7.91 -0.01
N THR A 167 -28.05 6.97 -0.33
CA THR A 167 -29.51 7.11 -0.16
C THR A 167 -30.06 6.38 1.06
N SER A 168 -29.28 5.47 1.66
CA SER A 168 -29.66 4.74 2.87
C SER A 168 -29.50 5.58 4.14
N ASP A 169 -30.11 5.14 5.23
CA ASP A 169 -29.84 5.68 6.57
C ASP A 169 -28.39 5.36 6.99
N PRO A 170 -27.76 6.24 7.79
CA PRO A 170 -26.43 5.98 8.31
C PRO A 170 -26.42 4.75 9.25
N PRO A 171 -25.30 3.99 9.30
CA PRO A 171 -25.15 2.89 10.25
C PRO A 171 -25.38 3.34 11.69
N ALA A 172 -26.01 2.49 12.50
CA ALA A 172 -26.21 2.78 13.92
C ALA A 172 -24.86 2.96 14.64
N PRO A 173 -24.72 3.85 15.63
CA PRO A 173 -23.46 4.01 16.36
C PRO A 173 -22.98 2.70 17.00
N CYS A 174 -21.66 2.51 17.06
CA CYS A 174 -21.00 1.41 17.77
C CYS A 174 -19.96 1.98 18.74
N GLU A 175 -19.50 1.16 19.69
CA GLU A 175 -18.39 1.55 20.57
C GLU A 175 -17.07 1.48 19.78
N HIS A 176 -16.38 2.63 19.66
CA HIS A 176 -15.17 2.71 18.83
C HIS A 176 -14.05 1.84 19.42
N MET A 177 -13.49 0.96 18.59
CA MET A 177 -12.36 0.09 18.94
C MET A 177 -11.11 0.51 18.17
N LYS A 178 -10.52 1.64 18.54
CA LYS A 178 -9.35 2.20 17.83
C LYS A 178 -8.11 1.33 17.94
N PHE A 179 -7.33 1.28 16.86
CA PHE A 179 -6.01 0.63 16.89
C PHE A 179 -5.02 1.45 17.72
N PRO A 180 -4.19 0.80 18.55
CA PRO A 180 -3.15 1.49 19.31
C PRO A 180 -2.18 2.25 18.37
N GLY A 181 -2.00 3.55 18.61
CA GLY A 181 -1.03 4.39 17.89
C GLY A 181 -1.58 5.14 16.67
N MET A 182 -2.87 5.02 16.36
CA MET A 182 -3.60 5.92 15.46
C MET A 182 -4.24 7.02 16.30
N HIS A 183 -3.88 8.29 16.07
CA HIS A 183 -4.38 9.47 16.78
C HIS A 183 -4.66 10.61 15.81
#